data_AF-A0A1M2V6N3-F1
#
_entry.id   AF-A0A1M2V6N3-F1
#
_cell.length_a   1.000
_cell.length_b   1.000
_cell.length_c   1.000
_cell.angle_alpha   90.00
_cell.angle_beta   90.00
_cell.angle_gamma   90.00
#
_symmetry.space_group_name_H-M   'P 1'
#
loop_
_entity.id
_entity.type
_entity.pdbx_description
1 polymer ?
#
loop_
_entity_poly.entity_id
_entity_poly.type
_entity_poly.pdbx_seq_one_letter_code
_entity_poly.pdbx_strand_id
1 'polypeptide(L)'
;MLAPLLPCSTLLSISTTGASEYKLNNRVATYSAYNAALIQHNILVKAKNFLVFQGDVEAVASQSPKELARLIGQISGSLELAPDYEKAREALERATKNATFNFTKRRGIAGEIKQ
;
A
#
# COMPACT_ATOMS: atom_id res chain seq x y z
N MET A 1 -11.29 12.31 -24.24
CA MET A 1 -11.92 11.05 -23.78
C MET A 1 -12.81 11.41 -22.60
N LEU A 2 -14.13 11.22 -22.74
CA LEU A 2 -15.09 11.46 -21.66
C LEU A 2 -14.87 10.43 -20.54
N ALA A 3 -14.67 10.91 -19.31
CA ALA A 3 -14.77 10.05 -18.13
C ALA A 3 -16.23 9.55 -18.01
N PRO A 4 -16.45 8.28 -17.65
CA PRO A 4 -17.80 7.76 -17.45
C PRO A 4 -18.46 8.52 -16.29
N LEU A 5 -19.65 9.06 -16.54
CA LEU A 5 -20.47 9.71 -15.53
C LEU A 5 -20.80 8.68 -14.44
N LEU A 6 -20.20 8.88 -13.27
CA LEU A 6 -20.50 8.10 -12.07
C LEU A 6 -21.99 8.25 -11.72
N PRO A 7 -22.67 7.18 -11.29
CA PRO A 7 -24.08 7.23 -10.86
C PRO A 7 -24.29 8.01 -9.56
N CYS A 8 -23.21 8.45 -8.91
CA CYS A 8 -23.19 9.24 -7.69
C CYS A 8 -22.56 10.61 -8.01
N SER A 9 -23.27 11.71 -7.74
CA SER A 9 -22.73 13.06 -7.95
C SER A 9 -21.70 13.35 -6.86
N THR A 10 -20.41 13.14 -7.18
CA THR A 10 -19.29 13.50 -6.32
C THR A 10 -18.80 14.89 -6.69
N LEU A 11 -18.85 15.83 -5.74
CA LEU A 11 -18.47 17.23 -5.97
C LEU A 11 -17.47 17.69 -4.92
N LEU A 12 -16.36 18.25 -5.38
CA LEU A 12 -15.40 18.98 -4.57
C LEU A 12 -15.62 20.47 -4.78
N SER A 13 -15.78 21.23 -3.71
CA SER A 13 -15.85 22.70 -3.74
C SER A 13 -14.73 23.30 -2.90
N ILE A 14 -14.15 24.40 -3.36
CA ILE A 14 -13.14 25.17 -2.62
C ILE A 14 -13.81 26.46 -2.16
N SER A 15 -13.90 26.65 -0.85
CA SER A 15 -14.36 27.89 -0.22
C SER A 15 -13.46 29.06 -0.62
N THR A 16 -13.98 30.28 -0.59
CA THR A 16 -13.20 31.52 -0.74
C THR A 16 -12.09 31.66 0.30
N THR A 17 -12.16 30.91 1.39
CA THR A 17 -11.12 30.79 2.44
C THR A 17 -10.08 29.71 2.15
N GLY A 18 -10.15 29.01 1.02
CA GLY A 18 -9.25 27.92 0.64
C GLY A 18 -9.59 26.56 1.27
N ALA A 19 -10.68 26.46 2.04
CA ALA A 19 -11.12 25.19 2.63
C ALA A 19 -11.80 24.29 1.60
N SER A 20 -11.41 23.02 1.57
CA SER A 20 -12.00 22.00 0.69
C SER A 20 -13.24 21.38 1.34
N GLU A 21 -14.37 21.40 0.63
CA GLU A 21 -15.62 20.74 1.02
C GLU A 21 -15.93 19.58 0.07
N TYR A 22 -16.15 18.39 0.63
CA TYR A 22 -16.47 17.18 -0.13
C TYR A 22 -17.95 16.88 -0.07
N LYS A 23 -18.59 16.62 -1.22
CA LYS A 23 -20.01 16.29 -1.31
C LYS A 23 -20.23 14.97 -2.05
N LEU A 24 -21.11 14.14 -1.48
CA LEU A 24 -21.64 12.93 -2.10
C LEU A 24 -23.16 13.11 -2.26
N ASN A 25 -23.66 13.12 -3.49
CA ASN A 25 -25.08 13.35 -3.80
C ASN A 25 -25.65 14.60 -3.10
N ASN A 26 -24.96 15.73 -3.26
CA ASN A 26 -25.26 17.02 -2.63
C ASN A 26 -25.21 17.07 -1.09
N ARG A 27 -24.76 16.00 -0.42
CA ARG A 27 -24.56 15.98 1.04
C ARG A 27 -23.09 16.13 1.40
N VAL A 28 -22.79 16.99 2.36
CA VAL A 28 -21.42 17.16 2.87
C VAL A 28 -20.95 15.84 3.50
N ALA A 29 -19.78 15.39 3.11
CA ALA A 29 -19.16 14.16 3.55
C ALA A 29 -17.74 14.45 4.05
N THR A 30 -17.25 13.57 4.92
CA THR A 30 -15.82 13.61 5.30
C THR A 30 -14.97 13.14 4.13
N TYR A 31 -13.70 13.54 4.12
CA TYR A 31 -12.73 13.07 3.13
C TYR A 31 -12.66 11.53 3.04
N SER A 32 -12.74 10.85 4.19
CA SER A 32 -12.71 9.39 4.26
C SER A 32 -13.91 8.75 3.56
N ALA A 33 -15.13 9.24 3.85
CA ALA A 33 -16.35 8.74 3.22
C ALA A 33 -16.37 9.03 1.71
N TYR A 34 -15.89 10.22 1.31
CA TYR A 34 -15.74 10.59 -0.09
C TYR A 34 -14.78 9.65 -0.84
N ASN A 35 -13.61 9.38 -0.25
CA ASN A 35 -12.64 8.46 -0.83
C ASN A 35 -13.15 7.01 -0.88
N ALA A 36 -13.91 6.56 0.13
CA ALA A 36 -14.55 5.25 0.11
C ALA A 36 -15.56 5.10 -1.04
N ALA A 37 -16.36 6.14 -1.31
CA ALA A 37 -17.28 6.15 -2.44
C ALA A 37 -16.53 6.10 -3.80
N LEU A 38 -15.38 6.78 -3.92
CA LEU A 38 -14.53 6.69 -5.11
C LEU A 38 -13.95 5.27 -5.32
N ILE A 39 -13.50 4.63 -4.24
CA ILE A 39 -12.99 3.26 -4.28
C ILE A 39 -14.06 2.27 -4.76
N GLN A 40 -15.33 2.43 -4.34
CA GLN A 40 -16.45 1.60 -4.80
C GLN A 40 -16.65 1.65 -6.32
N HIS A 41 -16.22 2.74 -6.97
CA HIS A 41 -16.27 2.91 -8.42
C HIS A 41 -14.92 2.67 -9.09
N ASN A 42 -14.00 1.98 -8.42
CA ASN A 42 -12.67 1.64 -8.92
C ASN A 42 -11.79 2.87 -9.23
N ILE A 43 -12.06 4.01 -8.58
CA ILE A 43 -11.26 5.22 -8.67
C ILE A 43 -10.32 5.24 -7.46
N LEU A 44 -9.09 4.80 -7.66
CA LEU A 44 -8.09 4.66 -6.61
C LEU A 44 -7.18 5.89 -6.59
N VAL A 45 -7.56 6.91 -5.81
CA VAL A 45 -6.83 8.19 -5.71
C VAL A 45 -5.36 7.99 -5.30
N LYS A 46 -5.09 7.09 -4.34
CA LYS A 46 -3.72 6.77 -3.90
C LYS A 46 -2.88 6.07 -4.97
N ALA A 47 -3.52 5.22 -5.80
CA ALA A 47 -2.84 4.49 -6.86
C ALA A 47 -2.78 5.27 -8.18
N LYS A 48 -3.47 6.40 -8.28
CA LYS A 48 -3.59 7.23 -9.49
C LYS A 48 -3.95 6.40 -10.74
N ASN A 49 -4.83 5.41 -10.58
CA ASN A 49 -5.12 4.43 -11.64
C ASN A 49 -5.88 4.99 -12.86
N PHE A 50 -6.36 6.24 -12.80
CA PHE A 50 -7.33 6.81 -13.73
C PHE A 50 -6.87 8.09 -14.42
N LEU A 51 -5.68 8.61 -14.09
CA LEU A 51 -5.13 9.84 -14.67
C LEU A 51 -3.73 9.57 -15.20
N VAL A 52 -3.52 9.95 -16.46
CA VAL A 52 -2.19 10.04 -17.06
C VAL A 52 -1.97 11.52 -17.35
N PHE A 53 -1.03 12.14 -16.65
CA PHE A 53 -0.61 13.51 -16.89
C PHE A 53 0.34 13.59 -18.08
N GLN A 54 0.38 14.76 -18.71
CA GLN A 54 1.39 15.03 -19.73
C GLN A 54 2.79 14.94 -19.09
N GLY A 55 3.66 14.09 -19.63
CA GLY A 55 4.97 13.77 -19.06
C GLY A 55 5.02 12.49 -18.22
N ASP A 56 3.88 11.89 -17.85
CA ASP A 56 3.89 10.63 -17.08
C ASP A 56 4.53 9.47 -17.87
N VAL A 57 4.42 9.48 -19.20
CA VAL A 57 5.06 8.47 -20.07
C VAL A 57 6.59 8.56 -19.98
N GLU A 58 7.14 9.77 -20.01
CA GLU A 58 8.59 10.01 -19.88
C GLU A 58 9.08 9.71 -18.45
N ALA A 59 8.28 10.06 -17.45
CA ALA A 59 8.55 9.76 -16.04
C ALA A 59 8.59 8.24 -15.79
N VAL A 60 7.66 7.47 -16.35
CA VAL A 60 7.68 6.00 -16.24
C VAL A 60 8.86 5.40 -17.01
N ALA A 61 9.17 5.93 -18.20
CA ALA A 61 10.29 5.44 -19.00
C ALA A 61 11.66 5.69 -18.34
N SER A 62 11.77 6.70 -17.47
CA SER A 62 12.99 7.06 -16.74
C SER A 62 13.09 6.44 -15.34
N GLN A 63 12.07 5.70 -14.89
CA GLN A 63 12.10 5.05 -13.58
C GLN A 63 13.10 3.90 -13.51
N SER A 64 13.76 3.78 -12.36
CA SER A 64 14.58 2.62 -12.05
C SER A 64 13.71 1.36 -11.82
N PRO A 65 14.26 0.15 -12.00
CA PRO A 65 13.54 -1.09 -11.74
C PRO A 65 12.95 -1.18 -10.31
N LYS A 66 13.63 -0.56 -9.33
CA LYS A 66 13.18 -0.52 -7.94
C LYS A 66 11.96 0.38 -7.75
N GLU A 67 11.93 1.53 -8.43
CA GLU A 67 10.80 2.45 -8.40
C GLU A 67 9.58 1.84 -9.10
N LEU A 68 9.79 1.14 -10.21
CA LEU A 68 8.73 0.42 -10.91
C LEU A 68 8.14 -0.71 -10.04
N ALA A 69 8.97 -1.50 -9.35
CA ALA A 69 8.50 -2.52 -8.42
C ALA A 69 7.68 -1.91 -7.27
N ARG A 70 8.11 -0.75 -6.75
CA ARG A 70 7.35 -0.02 -5.73
C ARG A 70 6.02 0.50 -6.27
N LEU A 71 5.98 1.01 -7.50
CA LEU A 71 4.76 1.48 -8.17
C LEU A 71 3.75 0.32 -8.32
N ILE A 72 4.21 -0.84 -8.77
CA ILE A 72 3.38 -2.06 -8.86
C ILE A 72 2.87 -2.45 -7.47
N GLY A 73 3.72 -2.39 -6.44
CA GLY A 73 3.30 -2.66 -5.06
C GLY A 73 2.22 -1.69 -4.57
N GLN A 74 2.27 -0.44 -5.01
CA GLN A 74 1.31 0.59 -4.61
C GLN A 74 -0.03 0.39 -5.30
N ILE A 75 -0.01 0.06 -6.60
CA ILE A 75 -1.23 -0.21 -7.38
C ILE A 75 -1.91 -1.49 -6.90
N SER A 76 -1.13 -2.53 -6.56
CA SER A 76 -1.66 -3.80 -6.04
C SER A 76 -2.13 -3.74 -4.58
N GLY A 77 -1.81 -2.67 -3.84
CA GLY A 77 -2.10 -2.55 -2.41
C GLY A 77 -1.16 -3.39 -1.52
N SER A 78 -0.18 -4.10 -2.08
CA SER A 78 0.74 -4.94 -1.30
C SER A 78 1.63 -4.14 -0.34
N LEU A 79 1.85 -2.85 -0.63
CA LEU A 79 2.58 -1.93 0.24
C LEU A 79 1.92 -1.75 1.61
N GLU A 80 0.61 -1.91 1.74
CA GLU A 80 -0.09 -1.82 3.04
C GLU A 80 0.22 -3.03 3.94
N LEU A 81 0.60 -4.17 3.35
CA LEU A 81 0.97 -5.41 4.04
C LEU A 81 2.46 -5.51 4.39
N ALA A 82 3.29 -4.59 3.86
CA ALA A 82 4.73 -4.60 4.10
C ALA A 82 5.13 -4.59 5.59
N PRO A 83 4.46 -3.82 6.50
CA PRO A 83 4.79 -3.84 7.92
C PRO A 83 4.54 -5.20 8.58
N ASP A 84 3.46 -5.89 8.20
CA ASP A 84 3.11 -7.20 8.76
C ASP A 84 4.02 -8.29 8.21
N TYR A 85 4.39 -8.19 6.93
CA TYR A 85 5.41 -9.04 6.32
C TYR A 85 6.76 -8.95 7.06
N GLU A 86 7.27 -7.74 7.33
CA GLU A 86 8.54 -7.57 8.02
C GLU A 86 8.50 -8.14 9.45
N LYS A 87 7.41 -7.91 10.19
CA LYS A 87 7.23 -8.52 11.53
C LYS A 87 7.26 -10.05 11.47
N ALA A 88 6.56 -10.64 10.50
CA ALA A 88 6.53 -12.09 10.33
C ALA A 88 7.90 -12.64 9.93
N ARG A 89 8.61 -11.95 9.03
CA ARG A 89 9.97 -12.29 8.60
C ARG A 89 10.96 -12.28 9.76
N GLU A 90 10.93 -11.24 10.59
CA GLU A 90 11.78 -11.16 11.77
C GLU A 90 11.46 -12.27 12.79
N ALA A 91 10.18 -12.60 12.99
CA ALA A 91 9.77 -13.68 13.87
C ALA A 91 10.29 -15.04 13.38
N LEU A 92 10.21 -15.30 12.07
CA LEU A 92 10.77 -16.49 11.43
C LEU A 92 12.29 -16.57 11.62
N GLU A 93 13.00 -15.46 11.41
CA GLU A 93 14.45 -15.41 11.56
C GLU A 93 14.88 -15.69 13.01
N ARG A 94 14.18 -15.11 13.99
CA ARG A 94 14.41 -15.38 15.42
C ARG A 94 14.15 -16.86 15.76
N ALA A 95 13.05 -17.42 15.30
CA ALA A 95 12.73 -18.83 15.53
C ALA A 95 13.79 -19.76 14.94
N THR A 96 14.25 -19.46 13.73
CA THR A 96 15.29 -20.22 13.04
C THR A 96 16.63 -20.16 13.80
N LYS A 97 17.05 -18.97 14.24
CA LYS A 97 18.26 -18.79 15.06
C LYS A 97 18.19 -19.59 16.35
N ASN A 98 17.05 -19.54 17.05
CA ASN A 98 16.83 -20.27 18.30
C ASN A 98 16.86 -21.80 18.09
N ALA A 99 16.25 -22.29 17.01
CA ALA A 99 16.26 -23.72 16.68
C ALA A 99 17.69 -24.22 16.43
N THR A 100 18.46 -23.50 15.60
CA THR A 100 19.86 -23.83 15.29
C THR A 100 20.75 -23.77 16.53
N PHE A 101 20.58 -22.75 17.38
CA PHE A 101 21.31 -22.63 18.65
C PHE A 101 21.00 -23.80 19.59
N ASN A 102 19.72 -24.12 19.80
CA ASN A 102 19.30 -25.21 20.67
C ASN A 102 19.78 -26.58 20.17
N PHE A 103 19.75 -26.80 18.85
CA PHE A 103 20.27 -28.01 18.23
C PHE A 103 21.78 -28.15 18.47
N THR A 104 22.54 -27.08 18.25
CA THR A 104 24.00 -27.07 18.46
C THR A 104 24.36 -27.30 19.91
N LYS A 105 23.66 -26.63 20.84
CA LYS A 105 23.82 -26.80 22.29
C LYS A 105 23.54 -28.24 22.73
N ARG A 106 22.44 -28.84 22.26
CA ARG A 106 22.12 -30.25 22.55
C ARG A 106 23.20 -31.20 22.04
N ARG A 107 23.74 -30.96 20.84
CA ARG A 107 24.81 -31.78 20.27
C ARG A 107 26.12 -31.67 21.07
N GLY A 108 26.46 -30.47 21.54
CA GLY A 108 27.63 -30.25 22.41
C GLY A 108 27.51 -31.03 23.72
N ILE A 109 26.38 -30.89 24.43
CA ILE A 109 26.10 -31.59 25.68
C ILE A 109 26.12 -33.12 25.48
N ALA A 110 25.51 -33.63 24.41
CA ALA A 110 25.50 -35.06 24.12
C ALA A 110 26.90 -35.61 23.78
N GLY A 111 27.80 -34.77 23.27
CA GLY A 111 29.21 -35.12 23.05
C GLY A 111 29.98 -35.24 24.37
N GLU A 112 29.73 -34.33 25.31
CA GLU A 112 30.37 -34.32 26.64
C GLU A 112 29.92 -35.50 27.53
N ILE A 113 28.67 -35.97 27.39
CA ILE A 113 28.13 -37.11 28.15
C ILE A 113 28.68 -38.47 27.68
N LYS A 114 29.17 -38.55 26.43
CA LYS A 114 29.70 -39.79 25.83
C LYS A 114 31.20 -40.00 26.06
N GLN A 115 31.90 -39.03 26.65
CA GLN A 115 33.29 -39.17 27.11
C GLN A 115 33.33 -39.69 28.54
#